data_AF-A0A4R7X2H0-F1
#
_entry.id   AF-A0A4R7X2H0-F1
#
_cell.length_a   1.000
_cell.length_b   1.000
_cell.length_c   1.000
_cell.angle_alpha   90.00
_cell.angle_beta   90.00
_cell.angle_gamma   90.00
#
_symmetry.space_group_name_H-M   'P 1'
#
loop_
_entity.id
_entity.type
_entity.pdbx_description
1 polymer ?
#
loop_
_entity_poly.entity_id
_entity_poly.type
_entity_poly.pdbx_seq_one_letter_code
_entity_poly.pdbx_strand_id
1 'polypeptide(L)'
;MINAVPYYSQWESRQRVIDFISNTQSALDDPLWAGSGAACVEDYATWARHICGMACLKMLLACRTGRVHPTFQLLELAKQYGAYVLEGDDIKGMIYAAATEMLKHEFGVESQVVTDLQAHDIPSVISPGQFFIASVHPTIRWPDREPPKKGGHLVLVTAATADRVMFHNSSGDTPASQENVVMGLRDFGRYFAGRGIWVR
;
A
#
# COMPACT_ATOMS: atom_id res chain seq x y z
N MET A 1 -2.41 -23.78 -7.64
CA MET A 1 -1.22 -22.92 -7.46
C MET A 1 -1.71 -21.58 -6.95
N ILE A 2 -1.25 -21.13 -5.79
CA ILE A 2 -1.45 -19.73 -5.39
C ILE A 2 -0.51 -18.93 -6.30
N ASN A 3 -1.05 -18.07 -7.17
CA ASN A 3 -0.21 -17.15 -7.93
C ASN A 3 0.55 -16.28 -6.92
N ALA A 4 1.87 -16.20 -7.05
CA ALA A 4 2.67 -15.28 -6.24
C ALA A 4 2.12 -13.86 -6.42
N VAL A 5 1.88 -13.16 -5.32
CA VAL A 5 1.40 -11.78 -5.36
C VAL A 5 2.51 -10.92 -5.98
N PRO A 6 2.25 -10.17 -7.06
CA PRO A 6 3.27 -9.34 -7.67
C PRO A 6 3.57 -8.13 -6.78
N TYR A 7 4.83 -7.69 -6.78
CA TYR A 7 5.24 -6.49 -6.07
C TYR A 7 5.29 -5.26 -6.99
N TYR A 8 4.70 -4.16 -6.54
CA TYR A 8 4.82 -2.84 -7.15
C TYR A 8 5.06 -1.79 -6.06
N SER A 9 6.11 -0.98 -6.26
CA SER A 9 6.44 0.16 -5.39
C SER A 9 5.55 1.36 -5.70
N GLN A 10 5.34 2.25 -4.73
CA GLN A 10 4.64 3.52 -4.94
C GLN A 10 5.45 4.52 -5.77
N TRP A 11 6.77 4.32 -5.82
CA TRP A 11 7.64 4.90 -6.85
C TRP A 11 7.98 3.84 -7.90
N GLU A 12 7.93 4.19 -9.19
CA GLU A 12 8.14 3.22 -10.27
C GLU A 12 9.58 2.66 -10.27
N SER A 13 10.60 3.47 -9.94
CA SER A 13 11.94 2.97 -9.67
C SER A 13 12.09 2.40 -8.26
N ARG A 14 11.63 1.15 -8.04
CA ARG A 14 11.71 0.47 -6.72
C ARG A 14 13.11 0.48 -6.08
N GLN A 15 14.17 0.45 -6.89
CA GLN A 15 15.57 0.46 -6.45
C GLN A 15 16.07 1.82 -5.96
N ARG A 16 15.32 2.92 -6.24
CA ARG A 16 15.65 4.30 -5.85
C ARG A 16 14.80 4.84 -4.70
N VAL A 17 13.96 4.00 -4.09
CA VAL A 17 13.04 4.42 -3.02
C VAL A 17 13.79 5.09 -1.85
N ILE A 18 14.97 4.57 -1.49
CA ILE A 18 15.81 5.20 -0.44
C ILE A 18 16.19 6.64 -0.80
N ASP A 19 16.48 6.91 -2.07
CA ASP A 19 16.90 8.23 -2.53
C ASP A 19 15.75 9.24 -2.47
N PHE A 20 14.54 8.80 -2.85
CA PHE A 20 13.34 9.63 -2.80
C PHE A 20 12.86 9.89 -1.36
N ILE A 21 13.04 8.92 -0.45
CA ILE A 21 12.69 9.08 0.97
C ILE A 21 13.70 9.98 1.68
N SER A 22 14.98 9.84 1.37
CA SER A 22 16.05 10.65 1.98
C SER A 22 16.20 12.04 1.35
N ASN A 23 15.47 12.32 0.27
CA ASN A 23 15.56 13.54 -0.55
C ASN A 23 16.96 13.76 -1.16
N THR A 24 17.74 12.70 -1.36
CA THR A 24 18.99 12.78 -2.13
C THR A 24 18.73 12.88 -3.64
N GLN A 25 17.56 12.40 -4.10
CA GLN A 25 17.03 12.62 -5.44
C GLN A 25 15.57 13.06 -5.37
N SER A 26 15.14 13.85 -6.36
CA SER A 26 13.73 14.19 -6.51
C SER A 26 12.97 13.04 -7.17
N ALA A 27 11.68 12.90 -6.86
CA ALA A 27 10.81 12.02 -7.64
C ALA A 27 10.65 12.50 -9.10
N LEU A 28 11.00 13.78 -9.38
CA LEU A 28 11.14 14.30 -10.73
C LEU A 28 12.23 13.58 -11.53
N ASP A 29 13.22 12.99 -10.86
CA ASP A 29 14.35 12.31 -11.46
C ASP A 29 14.12 10.78 -11.57
N ASP A 30 12.91 10.29 -11.29
CA ASP A 30 12.59 8.87 -11.41
C ASP A 30 12.52 8.47 -12.90
N PRO A 31 13.47 7.68 -13.43
CA PRO A 31 13.52 7.36 -14.86
C PRO A 31 12.35 6.50 -15.33
N LEU A 32 11.62 5.88 -14.41
CA LEU A 32 10.49 4.99 -14.71
C LEU A 32 9.13 5.66 -14.45
N TRP A 33 9.09 6.95 -14.11
CA TRP A 33 7.85 7.68 -13.78
C TRP A 33 6.73 7.46 -14.79
N ALA A 34 7.05 7.39 -16.09
CA ALA A 34 6.08 7.22 -17.16
C ALA A 34 5.30 5.89 -17.05
N GLY A 35 5.89 4.85 -16.45
CA GLY A 35 5.22 3.57 -16.19
C GLY A 35 4.06 3.68 -15.20
N SER A 36 4.02 4.75 -14.39
CA SER A 36 2.91 5.02 -13.48
C SER A 36 1.61 5.38 -14.21
N GLY A 37 1.71 5.86 -15.45
CA GLY A 37 0.60 6.41 -16.21
C GLY A 37 0.26 7.87 -15.87
N ALA A 38 1.11 8.57 -15.13
CA ALA A 38 0.95 10.01 -14.90
C ALA A 38 1.02 10.81 -16.21
N ALA A 39 0.29 11.93 -16.28
CA ALA A 39 0.27 12.79 -17.46
C ALA A 39 1.61 13.51 -17.68
N CYS A 40 2.28 13.88 -16.59
CA CYS A 40 3.63 14.43 -16.59
C CYS A 40 4.39 14.01 -15.33
N VAL A 41 5.69 14.31 -15.32
CA VAL A 41 6.58 13.95 -14.22
C VAL A 41 6.30 14.78 -12.95
N GLU A 42 5.79 16.01 -13.10
CA GLU A 42 5.41 16.88 -11.99
C GLU A 42 4.22 16.32 -11.21
N ASP A 43 3.20 15.83 -11.94
CA ASP A 43 2.07 15.13 -11.35
C ASP A 43 2.54 13.85 -10.64
N TYR A 44 3.42 13.09 -11.28
CA TYR A 44 4.05 11.92 -10.66
C TYR A 44 4.72 12.28 -9.33
N ALA A 45 5.62 13.26 -9.33
CA ALA A 45 6.39 13.65 -8.16
C ALA A 45 5.52 14.19 -7.02
N THR A 46 4.44 14.89 -7.36
CA THR A 46 3.44 15.41 -6.40
C THR A 46 2.76 14.27 -5.65
N TRP A 47 2.33 13.23 -6.36
CA TRP A 47 1.52 12.15 -5.78
C TRP A 47 2.32 10.95 -5.27
N ALA A 48 3.55 10.73 -5.74
CA ALA A 48 4.31 9.50 -5.47
C ALA A 48 4.46 9.17 -3.97
N ARG A 49 4.47 10.17 -3.08
CA ARG A 49 4.52 9.99 -1.61
C ARG A 49 3.18 9.57 -0.99
N HIS A 50 2.07 9.81 -1.66
CA HIS A 50 0.72 9.70 -1.12
C HIS A 50 -0.03 8.46 -1.64
N ILE A 51 0.43 7.85 -2.73
CA ILE A 51 -0.26 6.75 -3.44
C ILE A 51 0.08 5.34 -2.92
N CYS A 52 0.57 5.20 -1.69
CA CYS A 52 0.85 3.89 -1.07
C CYS A 52 -0.35 2.93 -1.12
N GLY A 53 -1.57 3.47 -1.00
CA GLY A 53 -2.81 2.70 -1.14
C GLY A 53 -3.06 2.23 -2.57
N MET A 54 -2.78 3.06 -3.58
CA MET A 54 -2.93 2.67 -4.99
C MET A 54 -1.91 1.61 -5.40
N ALA A 55 -0.69 1.68 -4.88
CA ALA A 55 0.28 0.60 -5.05
C ALA A 55 -0.22 -0.72 -4.43
N CYS A 56 -0.84 -0.67 -3.24
CA CYS A 56 -1.48 -1.86 -2.65
C CYS A 56 -2.61 -2.41 -3.53
N LEU A 57 -3.48 -1.54 -4.07
CA LEU A 57 -4.54 -1.95 -4.99
C LEU A 57 -4.00 -2.53 -6.30
N LYS A 58 -2.94 -1.95 -6.87
CA LYS A 58 -2.27 -2.45 -8.08
C LYS A 58 -1.78 -3.89 -7.88
N MET A 59 -1.11 -4.17 -6.77
CA MET A 59 -0.64 -5.52 -6.42
C MET A 59 -1.81 -6.50 -6.22
N LEU A 60 -2.82 -6.08 -5.45
CA LEU A 60 -4.04 -6.85 -5.20
C LEU A 60 -4.77 -7.22 -6.50
N LEU A 61 -5.08 -6.23 -7.34
CA LEU A 61 -5.82 -6.40 -8.59
C LEU A 61 -5.03 -7.23 -9.59
N ALA A 62 -3.71 -7.02 -9.70
CA ALA A 62 -2.86 -7.84 -10.54
C ALA A 62 -2.86 -9.31 -10.11
N CYS A 63 -2.81 -9.59 -8.81
CA CYS A 63 -2.93 -10.95 -8.29
C CYS A 63 -4.31 -11.56 -8.57
N ARG A 64 -5.39 -10.78 -8.38
CA ARG A 64 -6.76 -11.29 -8.44
C ARG A 64 -7.29 -11.48 -9.85
N THR A 65 -6.93 -10.56 -10.75
CA THR A 65 -7.51 -10.48 -12.11
C THR A 65 -6.52 -10.86 -13.20
N GLY A 66 -5.23 -10.97 -12.88
CA GLY A 66 -4.17 -11.14 -13.87
C GLY A 66 -3.88 -9.88 -14.70
N ARG A 67 -4.51 -8.74 -14.40
CA ARG A 67 -4.33 -7.47 -15.11
C ARG A 67 -3.58 -6.47 -14.26
N VAL A 68 -2.54 -5.86 -14.83
CA VAL A 68 -1.77 -4.81 -14.18
C VAL A 68 -2.34 -3.46 -14.62
N HIS A 69 -2.77 -2.65 -13.65
CA HIS A 69 -3.24 -1.30 -13.89
C HIS A 69 -2.11 -0.28 -13.59
N PRO A 70 -1.89 0.72 -14.45
CA PRO A 70 -1.05 1.87 -14.11
C PRO A 70 -1.55 2.56 -12.83
N THR A 71 -0.63 2.95 -11.97
CA THR A 71 -0.95 3.48 -10.63
C THR A 71 -1.81 4.76 -10.72
N PHE A 72 -1.57 5.61 -11.72
CA PHE A 72 -2.32 6.85 -11.92
C PHE A 72 -3.72 6.62 -12.51
N GLN A 73 -3.95 5.55 -13.26
CA GLN A 73 -5.32 5.19 -13.66
C GLN A 73 -6.16 4.82 -12.43
N LEU A 74 -5.58 4.05 -11.50
CA LEU A 74 -6.24 3.74 -10.23
C LEU A 74 -6.45 5.00 -9.38
N LEU A 75 -5.48 5.92 -9.37
CA LEU A 75 -5.58 7.19 -8.66
C LEU A 75 -6.74 8.06 -9.18
N GLU A 76 -6.88 8.20 -10.50
CA GLU A 76 -7.97 9.01 -11.08
C GLU A 76 -9.34 8.40 -10.81
N LEU A 77 -9.48 7.07 -10.89
CA LEU A 77 -10.68 6.37 -10.42
C LEU A 77 -10.93 6.63 -8.94
N ALA A 78 -9.91 6.50 -8.10
CA ALA A 78 -10.02 6.72 -6.66
C ALA A 78 -10.47 8.15 -6.33
N LYS A 79 -10.00 9.17 -7.07
CA LYS A 79 -10.47 10.55 -6.94
C LYS A 79 -11.94 10.71 -7.29
N GLN A 80 -12.44 10.04 -8.34
CA GLN A 80 -13.86 10.09 -8.72
C GLN A 80 -14.79 9.52 -7.64
N TYR A 81 -14.33 8.51 -6.89
CA TYR A 81 -15.05 7.94 -5.76
C TYR A 81 -14.82 8.71 -4.44
N GLY A 82 -13.99 9.76 -4.44
CA GLY A 82 -13.64 10.50 -3.23
C GLY A 82 -12.70 9.76 -2.27
N ALA A 83 -11.95 8.77 -2.77
CA ALA A 83 -10.96 8.03 -1.98
C ALA A 83 -9.65 8.81 -1.77
N TYR A 84 -9.40 9.85 -2.58
CA TYR A 84 -8.38 10.87 -2.32
C TYR A 84 -8.99 12.25 -2.52
N VAL A 85 -8.65 13.17 -1.62
CA VAL A 85 -9.08 14.56 -1.66
C VAL A 85 -7.84 15.45 -1.58
N LEU A 86 -7.77 16.41 -2.50
CA LEU A 86 -6.82 17.52 -2.48
C LEU A 86 -7.44 18.66 -1.66
N GLU A 87 -6.79 19.04 -0.56
CA GLU A 87 -7.13 20.21 0.24
C GLU A 87 -6.05 21.27 0.07
N GLY A 88 -6.19 22.11 -0.97
CA GLY A 88 -5.12 23.01 -1.39
C GLY A 88 -3.93 22.20 -1.90
N ASP A 89 -2.74 22.44 -1.32
CA ASP A 89 -1.52 21.70 -1.63
C ASP A 89 -1.34 20.43 -0.78
N ASP A 90 -2.26 20.13 0.15
CA ASP A 90 -2.17 18.94 1.00
C ASP A 90 -2.98 17.76 0.42
N ILE A 91 -2.32 16.61 0.30
CA ILE A 91 -2.93 15.36 -0.17
C ILE A 91 -3.15 14.45 1.04
N LYS A 92 -4.42 14.27 1.40
CA LYS A 92 -4.81 13.37 2.49
C LYS A 92 -4.57 11.91 2.11
N GLY A 93 -4.39 11.09 3.13
CA GLY A 93 -4.32 9.64 2.97
C GLY A 93 -5.64 9.06 2.44
N MET A 94 -5.56 7.88 1.83
CA MET A 94 -6.71 7.19 1.23
C MET A 94 -7.88 7.04 2.21
N ILE A 95 -9.08 7.44 1.78
CA ILE A 95 -10.33 7.24 2.52
C ILE A 95 -10.84 5.82 2.24
N TYR A 96 -10.84 4.96 3.26
CA TYR A 96 -11.07 3.52 3.08
C TYR A 96 -12.47 3.19 2.58
N ALA A 97 -13.50 3.87 3.09
CA ALA A 97 -14.89 3.62 2.68
C ALA A 97 -15.12 3.89 1.18
N ALA A 98 -14.55 4.98 0.66
CA ALA A 98 -14.60 5.30 -0.76
C ALA A 98 -13.78 4.31 -1.60
N ALA A 99 -12.62 3.87 -1.11
CA ALA A 99 -11.81 2.85 -1.79
C ALA A 99 -12.51 1.49 -1.85
N THR A 100 -13.23 1.08 -0.79
CA THR A 100 -14.02 -0.17 -0.81
C THR A 100 -15.17 -0.11 -1.78
N GLU A 101 -15.83 1.05 -1.91
CA GLU A 101 -16.89 1.26 -2.89
C GLU A 101 -16.35 1.17 -4.32
N MET A 102 -15.24 1.85 -4.60
CA MET A 102 -14.56 1.76 -5.89
C MET A 102 -14.18 0.31 -6.24
N LEU A 103 -13.63 -0.45 -5.29
CA LEU A 103 -13.25 -1.85 -5.51
C LEU A 103 -14.43 -2.73 -5.92
N LYS A 104 -15.58 -2.52 -5.27
CA LYS A 104 -16.81 -3.25 -5.59
C LYS A 104 -17.35 -2.87 -6.96
N HIS A 105 -17.48 -1.57 -7.24
CA HIS A 105 -18.13 -1.08 -8.45
C HIS A 105 -17.31 -1.29 -9.73
N GLU A 106 -16.00 -1.02 -9.67
CA GLU A 106 -15.14 -1.05 -10.86
C GLU A 106 -14.53 -2.44 -11.13
N PHE A 107 -14.33 -3.23 -10.06
CA PHE A 107 -13.58 -4.48 -10.15
C PHE A 107 -14.35 -5.71 -9.64
N GLY A 108 -15.55 -5.54 -9.09
CA GLY A 108 -16.30 -6.65 -8.48
C GLY A 108 -15.58 -7.27 -7.28
N VAL A 109 -14.70 -6.51 -6.61
CA VAL A 109 -13.89 -6.99 -5.49
C VAL A 109 -14.57 -6.65 -4.18
N GLU A 110 -15.04 -7.69 -3.48
CA GLU A 110 -15.65 -7.55 -2.16
C GLU A 110 -14.60 -7.18 -1.10
N SER A 111 -14.86 -6.07 -0.39
CA SER A 111 -13.95 -5.55 0.63
C SER A 111 -14.71 -4.83 1.73
N GLN A 112 -14.13 -4.78 2.92
CA GLN A 112 -14.72 -4.09 4.08
C GLN A 112 -13.66 -3.29 4.83
N VAL A 113 -14.06 -2.14 5.36
CA VAL A 113 -13.25 -1.38 6.31
C VAL A 113 -13.26 -2.12 7.64
N VAL A 114 -12.07 -2.33 8.22
CA VAL A 114 -11.91 -2.91 9.54
C VAL A 114 -11.26 -1.88 10.44
N THR A 115 -11.80 -1.71 11.65
CA THR A 115 -11.24 -0.88 12.73
C THR A 115 -11.13 -1.69 14.01
N ASP A 116 -10.42 -1.14 15.00
CA ASP A 116 -10.26 -1.72 16.34
C ASP A 116 -9.68 -3.15 16.36
N LEU A 117 -8.94 -3.52 15.30
CA LEU A 117 -8.30 -4.82 15.15
C LEU A 117 -6.93 -4.82 15.83
N GLN A 118 -6.64 -5.82 16.67
CA GLN A 118 -5.27 -5.98 17.18
C GLN A 118 -4.41 -6.73 16.17
N ALA A 119 -3.10 -6.48 16.18
CA ALA A 119 -2.19 -7.19 15.27
C ALA A 119 -2.29 -8.72 15.43
N HIS A 120 -2.43 -9.21 16.66
CA HIS A 120 -2.56 -10.65 16.94
C HIS A 120 -3.84 -11.28 16.40
N ASP A 121 -4.85 -10.48 16.02
CA ASP A 121 -6.11 -10.95 15.45
C ASP A 121 -6.07 -11.02 13.90
N ILE A 122 -5.06 -10.44 13.25
CA ILE A 122 -4.89 -10.48 11.78
C ILE A 122 -4.97 -11.92 11.21
N PRO A 123 -4.35 -12.94 11.84
CA PRO A 123 -4.45 -14.32 11.35
C PRO A 123 -5.88 -14.87 11.34
N SER A 124 -6.78 -14.35 12.18
CA SER A 124 -8.17 -14.79 12.21
C SER A 124 -9.01 -14.22 11.07
N VAL A 125 -8.59 -13.12 10.46
CA VAL A 125 -9.33 -12.44 9.37
C VAL A 125 -8.78 -12.73 7.98
N ILE A 126 -7.58 -13.30 7.85
CA ILE A 126 -6.96 -13.60 6.55
C ILE A 126 -6.90 -15.11 6.32
N SER A 127 -7.68 -15.61 5.35
CA SER A 127 -7.56 -16.96 4.80
C SER A 127 -6.79 -16.96 3.46
N PRO A 128 -6.35 -18.12 2.95
CA PRO A 128 -5.72 -18.21 1.63
C PRO A 128 -6.57 -17.55 0.53
N GLY A 129 -5.98 -16.61 -0.22
CA GLY A 129 -6.65 -15.83 -1.27
C GLY A 129 -7.26 -14.50 -0.81
N GLN A 130 -7.34 -14.27 0.51
CA GLN A 130 -7.76 -13.00 1.09
C GLN A 130 -6.56 -12.10 1.36
N PHE A 131 -6.81 -10.80 1.43
CA PHE A 131 -5.79 -9.79 1.65
C PHE A 131 -6.21 -8.80 2.73
N PHE A 132 -5.24 -8.12 3.32
CA PHE A 132 -5.51 -7.02 4.22
C PHE A 132 -4.58 -5.84 3.91
N ILE A 133 -5.15 -4.72 3.50
CA ILE A 133 -4.42 -3.47 3.32
C ILE A 133 -4.34 -2.78 4.68
N ALA A 134 -3.22 -2.97 5.37
CA ALA A 134 -3.03 -2.55 6.74
C ALA A 134 -2.51 -1.11 6.83
N SER A 135 -3.11 -0.31 7.69
CA SER A 135 -2.60 1.01 8.06
C SER A 135 -1.45 0.89 9.05
N VAL A 136 -0.25 1.26 8.62
CA VAL A 136 0.98 1.17 9.42
C VAL A 136 1.74 2.50 9.41
N HIS A 137 2.69 2.66 10.31
CA HIS A 137 3.62 3.79 10.24
C HIS A 137 4.73 3.53 9.20
N PRO A 138 5.17 4.55 8.42
CA PRO A 138 6.22 4.40 7.40
C PRO A 138 7.57 3.86 7.93
N THR A 139 7.86 4.01 9.22
CA THR A 139 9.10 3.49 9.82
C THR A 139 9.16 1.96 9.89
N ILE A 140 8.08 1.25 9.52
CA ILE A 140 8.09 -0.21 9.36
C ILE A 140 9.20 -0.71 8.40
N ARG A 141 9.72 0.17 7.53
CA ARG A 141 10.92 -0.06 6.70
C ARG A 141 12.15 -0.44 7.53
N TRP A 142 12.24 0.06 8.77
CA TRP A 142 13.37 -0.10 9.67
C TRP A 142 12.89 -0.70 11.00
N PRO A 143 12.79 -2.03 11.11
CA PRO A 143 12.25 -2.71 12.29
C PRO A 143 12.94 -2.37 13.61
N ASP A 144 14.19 -1.91 13.58
CA ASP A 144 14.93 -1.48 14.78
C ASP A 144 14.52 -0.09 15.29
N ARG A 145 13.64 0.62 14.56
CA ARG A 145 13.19 1.97 14.92
C ARG A 145 11.78 1.95 15.48
N GLU A 146 11.60 2.60 16.62
CA GLU A 146 10.28 2.81 17.21
C GLU A 146 9.51 3.90 16.44
N PRO A 147 8.25 3.66 16.04
CA PRO A 147 7.45 4.67 15.38
C PRO A 147 7.01 5.77 16.37
N PRO A 148 7.06 7.07 16.00
CA PRO A 148 6.57 8.15 16.85
C PRO A 148 5.04 8.14 17.01
N LYS A 149 4.32 7.49 16.08
CA LYS A 149 2.87 7.28 16.08
C LYS A 149 2.52 6.09 15.19
N LYS A 150 1.27 5.64 15.19
CA LYS A 150 0.79 4.58 14.30
C LYS A 150 0.08 5.13 13.06
N GLY A 151 0.16 4.41 11.94
CA GLY A 151 -0.50 4.76 10.68
C GLY A 151 0.22 5.83 9.85
N GLY A 152 -0.39 6.22 8.72
CA GLY A 152 0.17 7.18 7.75
C GLY A 152 0.80 6.53 6.52
N HIS A 153 0.85 5.19 6.47
CA HIS A 153 1.28 4.39 5.32
C HIS A 153 0.41 3.15 5.18
N LEU A 154 0.40 2.54 4.00
CA LEU A 154 -0.35 1.32 3.71
C LEU A 154 0.58 0.21 3.20
N VAL A 155 0.39 -1.00 3.73
CA VAL A 155 1.04 -2.23 3.26
C VAL A 155 -0.02 -3.27 2.89
N LEU A 156 0.30 -4.13 1.93
CA LEU A 156 -0.58 -5.23 1.53
C LEU A 156 -0.15 -6.51 2.25
N VAL A 157 -0.89 -6.93 3.27
CA VAL A 157 -0.71 -8.24 3.91
C VAL A 157 -1.26 -9.31 2.99
N THR A 158 -0.41 -10.28 2.65
CA THR A 158 -0.68 -11.34 1.66
C THR A 158 -0.83 -12.71 2.31
N ALA A 159 -0.29 -12.89 3.52
CA ALA A 159 -0.51 -14.08 4.33
C ALA A 159 -0.32 -13.76 5.81
N ALA A 160 -0.90 -14.59 6.67
CA ALA A 160 -0.71 -14.56 8.11
C ALA A 160 -0.64 -15.98 8.66
N THR A 161 0.11 -16.14 9.74
CA THR A 161 0.24 -17.35 10.55
C THR A 161 0.00 -16.98 12.00
N ALA A 162 0.00 -17.96 12.91
CA ALA A 162 -0.29 -17.71 14.32
C ALA A 162 0.63 -16.66 14.99
N ASP A 163 1.87 -16.49 14.52
CA ASP A 163 2.87 -15.61 15.12
C ASP A 163 3.37 -14.49 14.19
N ARG A 164 3.08 -14.55 12.88
CA ARG A 164 3.67 -13.65 11.87
C ARG A 164 2.69 -13.23 10.78
N VAL A 165 2.97 -12.07 10.19
CA VAL A 165 2.39 -11.61 8.91
C VAL A 165 3.44 -11.58 7.82
N MET A 166 3.01 -11.87 6.59
CA MET A 166 3.77 -11.61 5.37
C MET A 166 3.09 -10.49 4.59
N PHE A 167 3.86 -9.49 4.16
CA PHE A 167 3.31 -8.34 3.44
C PHE A 167 4.22 -7.79 2.34
N HIS A 168 3.62 -6.99 1.47
CA HIS A 168 4.31 -6.11 0.54
C HIS A 168 4.23 -4.68 1.05
N ASN A 169 5.38 -4.03 1.15
CA ASN A 169 5.49 -2.63 1.51
C ASN A 169 5.88 -1.83 0.27
N SER A 170 4.90 -1.10 -0.26
CA SER A 170 5.03 -0.26 -1.45
C SER A 170 6.06 0.86 -1.29
N SER A 171 6.52 1.13 -0.08
CA SER A 171 7.54 2.14 0.20
C SER A 171 8.84 1.55 0.78
N GLY A 172 9.03 0.24 0.72
CA GLY A 172 10.27 -0.40 1.17
C GLY A 172 11.48 0.19 0.45
N ASP A 173 12.51 0.56 1.19
CA ASP A 173 13.71 1.24 0.70
C ASP A 173 14.85 0.27 0.36
N THR A 174 14.72 -0.98 0.78
CA THR A 174 15.63 -2.10 0.50
C THR A 174 14.84 -3.32 0.02
N PRO A 175 15.45 -4.25 -0.75
CA PRO A 175 14.76 -5.47 -1.17
C PRO A 175 14.10 -6.24 -0.02
N ALA A 176 14.76 -6.32 1.14
CA ALA A 176 14.26 -7.01 2.34
C ALA A 176 13.03 -6.33 2.99
N SER A 177 12.82 -5.04 2.71
CA SER A 177 11.70 -4.25 3.24
C SER A 177 10.59 -4.03 2.22
N GLN A 178 10.70 -4.58 1.00
CA GLN A 178 9.79 -4.34 -0.11
C GLN A 178 8.75 -5.45 -0.27
N GLU A 179 9.19 -6.66 -0.60
CA GLU A 179 8.31 -7.75 -0.98
C GLU A 179 8.48 -8.96 -0.07
N ASN A 180 7.39 -9.70 0.14
CA ASN A 180 7.32 -10.85 1.03
C ASN A 180 7.98 -10.62 2.40
N VAL A 181 7.82 -9.42 2.96
CA VAL A 181 8.38 -9.06 4.26
C VAL A 181 7.67 -9.87 5.33
N VAL A 182 8.42 -10.65 6.10
CA VAL A 182 7.89 -11.45 7.21
C VAL A 182 8.22 -10.75 8.53
N MET A 183 7.19 -10.46 9.33
CA MET A 183 7.33 -9.78 10.61
C MET A 183 6.48 -10.45 11.68
N GLY A 184 7.02 -10.55 12.90
CA GLY A 184 6.27 -11.04 14.06
C GLY A 184 5.10 -10.12 14.39
N LEU A 185 3.97 -10.68 14.84
CA LEU A 185 2.75 -9.89 15.13
C LEU A 185 2.98 -8.83 16.22
N ARG A 186 3.86 -9.12 17.19
CA ARG A 186 4.28 -8.16 18.22
C ARG A 186 4.97 -6.95 17.60
N ASP A 187 5.95 -7.18 16.73
CA ASP A 187 6.72 -6.10 16.09
C ASP A 187 5.86 -5.31 15.11
N PHE A 188 5.03 -6.01 14.34
CA PHE A 188 4.05 -5.40 13.43
C PHE A 188 3.08 -4.50 14.20
N GLY A 189 2.63 -4.94 15.37
CA GLY A 189 1.74 -4.20 16.26
C GLY A 189 2.28 -2.85 16.76
N ARG A 190 3.60 -2.62 16.71
CA ARG A 190 4.19 -1.30 16.99
C ARG A 190 3.82 -0.27 15.94
N TYR A 191 3.79 -0.68 14.66
CA TYR A 191 3.49 0.20 13.52
C TYR A 191 2.00 0.23 13.17
N PHE A 192 1.30 -0.89 13.38
CA PHE A 192 -0.09 -1.09 12.97
C PHE A 192 -1.06 -0.20 13.75
N ALA A 193 -1.92 0.49 13.01
CA ALA A 193 -2.85 1.48 13.52
C ALA A 193 -4.24 0.92 13.87
N GLY A 194 -4.37 -0.41 13.91
CA GLY A 194 -5.60 -1.11 14.27
C GLY A 194 -6.71 -1.05 13.22
N ARG A 195 -6.38 -0.65 11.99
CA ARG A 195 -7.37 -0.44 10.93
C ARG A 195 -6.81 -0.73 9.54
N GLY A 196 -7.70 -0.99 8.61
CA GLY A 196 -7.34 -1.26 7.22
C GLY A 196 -8.54 -1.66 6.37
N ILE A 197 -8.25 -2.26 5.22
CA ILE A 197 -9.26 -2.81 4.33
C ILE A 197 -9.01 -4.32 4.23
N TRP A 198 -9.99 -5.10 4.65
CA TRP A 198 -10.01 -6.53 4.38
C TRP A 198 -10.64 -6.78 3.01
N VAL A 199 -10.02 -7.67 2.24
CA VAL A 199 -10.45 -8.00 0.89
C VAL A 199 -10.66 -9.51 0.80
N ARG A 200 -11.88 -9.91 0.43
CA ARG A 200 -12.30 -11.30 0.33
C ARG A 200 -11.78 -11.96 -0.92
#